data_AF-A0A933QB45-F1
#
_entry.id   AF-A0A933QB45-F1
#
_cell.length_a   1.000
_cell.length_b   1.000
_cell.length_c   1.000
_cell.angle_alpha   90.00
_cell.angle_beta   90.00
_cell.angle_gamma   90.00
#
_symmetry.space_group_name_H-M   'P 1'
#
loop_
_entity.id
_entity.type
_entity.pdbx_description
1 polymer ?
#
loop_
_entity_poly.entity_id
_entity_poly.type
_entity_poly.pdbx_seq_one_letter_code
_entity_poly.pdbx_strand_id
1 'polypeptide(L)' 'GLERQAMAELAAAGWFPDYVAIRKKLDLQLAPAHESGLVVLAAARLGGTRLIDNLEV' A
#
# COMPACT_ATOMS: atom_id res chain seq x y z
N GLY A 1 12.39 -0.27 -3.01
CA GLY A 1 11.52 -1.02 -2.08
C GLY A 1 10.14 -1.05 -2.69
N LEU A 2 9.43 -2.17 -2.56
CA LEU A 2 8.17 -2.43 -3.27
C LEU A 2 7.13 -1.32 -3.08
N GLU A 3 6.98 -0.81 -1.84
CA GLU A 3 6.09 0.31 -1.52
C GLU A 3 6.38 1.55 -2.38
N ARG A 4 7.64 1.98 -2.49
CA ARG A 4 8.03 3.14 -3.30
C ARG A 4 7.78 2.93 -4.80
N GLN A 5 7.97 1.70 -5.28
CA GLN A 5 7.71 1.37 -6.68
C GLN A 5 6.20 1.44 -6.98
N ALA A 6 5.37 0.84 -6.13
CA ALA A 6 3.92 0.90 -6.25
C ALA A 6 3.40 2.36 -6.19
N MET A 7 3.95 3.19 -5.29
CA MET A 7 3.65 4.62 -5.25
C MET A 7 3.98 5.32 -6.58
N ALA A 8 5.14 5.02 -7.18
CA ALA A 8 5.55 5.59 -8.45
C ALA A 8 4.66 5.12 -9.62
N GLU A 9 4.26 3.86 -9.63
CA GLU A 9 3.35 3.30 -10.64
C GLU A 9 1.95 3.94 -10.56
N LEU A 10 1.39 4.10 -9.36
CA LEU A 10 0.13 4.82 -9.16
C LEU A 10 0.23 6.27 -9.65
N ALA A 11 1.32 6.96 -9.29
CA ALA A 11 1.55 8.34 -9.74
C ALA A 11 1.68 8.44 -11.28
N ALA A 12 2.40 7.51 -11.90
CA ALA A 12 2.53 7.44 -13.36
C ALA A 12 1.20 7.16 -14.05
N ALA A 13 0.28 6.45 -13.39
CA ALA A 13 -1.07 6.20 -13.86
C ALA A 13 -2.06 7.36 -13.61
N GLY A 14 -1.60 8.51 -13.11
CA GLY A 14 -2.43 9.71 -12.88
C GLY A 14 -3.17 9.72 -11.55
N TRP A 15 -2.83 8.81 -10.63
CA TRP A 15 -3.34 8.84 -9.26
C TRP A 15 -2.47 9.75 -8.38
N PHE A 16 -3.03 10.19 -7.27
CA PHE A 16 -2.29 10.89 -6.21
C PHE A 16 -2.22 9.99 -4.98
N PRO A 17 -1.20 9.13 -4.87
CA PRO A 17 -1.11 8.17 -3.80
C PRO A 17 -0.69 8.84 -2.48
N ASP A 18 -1.41 8.52 -1.39
CA ASP A 18 -1.08 8.93 -0.03
C ASP A 18 -0.03 7.97 0.57
N TYR A 19 -0.27 6.66 0.42
CA TYR A 19 0.64 5.61 0.86
C TYR A 19 0.36 4.27 0.17
N VAL A 20 1.41 3.45 0.11
CA VAL A 20 1.36 1.99 -0.02
C VAL A 20 2.25 1.45 1.10
N ALA A 21 1.70 0.55 1.92
CA ALA A 21 2.38 0.03 3.10
C ALA A 21 2.22 -1.49 3.23
N ILE A 22 3.32 -2.19 3.49
CA ILE A 22 3.32 -3.63 3.81
C ILE A 22 3.43 -3.76 5.33
N ARG A 23 2.46 -4.42 5.95
CA ARG A 23 2.39 -4.58 7.41
C ARG A 23 2.04 -6.00 7.80
N LYS A 24 2.27 -6.34 9.07
CA LYS A 24 1.73 -7.57 9.65
C LYS A 24 0.21 -7.50 9.64
N LYS A 25 -0.45 -8.56 9.20
CA LYS A 25 -1.92 -8.61 9.15
C LYS A 25 -2.56 -8.47 10.54
N LEU A 26 -1.92 -9.06 11.57
CA LEU A 26 -2.50 -9.18 12.91
C LEU A 26 -2.60 -7.83 13.64
N ASP A 27 -1.56 -7.01 13.58
CA ASP A 27 -1.41 -5.82 14.43
C ASP A 27 -0.89 -4.58 13.69
N LEU A 28 -0.74 -4.67 12.36
CA LEU A 28 -0.27 -3.60 11.49
C LEU A 28 1.13 -3.07 11.82
N GLN A 29 1.94 -3.80 12.58
CA GLN A 29 3.33 -3.43 12.81
C GLN A 29 4.17 -3.60 11.54
N LEU A 30 5.38 -3.05 11.57
CA LEU A 30 6.36 -3.28 10.52
C LEU A 30 6.58 -4.78 10.34
N ALA A 31 6.49 -5.24 9.09
CA ALA A 31 6.75 -6.61 8.73
C ALA A 31 8.27 -6.80 8.47
N PRO A 32 8.98 -7.64 9.24
CA PRO A 32 10.31 -8.08 8.86
C PRO A 32 10.23 -8.98 7.61
N ALA A 33 11.34 -9.07 6.87
CA ALA A 33 11.39 -9.65 5.52
C ALA A 33 11.00 -11.14 5.40
N HIS A 34 10.71 -11.83 6.50
CA HIS A 34 10.44 -13.27 6.57
C HIS A 34 9.17 -13.62 7.37
N GLU A 35 8.29 -12.64 7.62
CA GLU A 35 7.04 -12.90 8.34
C GLU A 35 5.93 -13.40 7.41
N SER A 36 5.22 -14.44 7.84
CA SER A 36 3.98 -14.91 7.22
C SER A 36 2.79 -14.09 7.70
N GLY A 37 1.76 -13.92 6.87
CA GLY A 37 0.54 -13.21 7.26
C GLY A 37 0.72 -11.70 7.14
N LEU A 38 0.86 -11.24 5.90
CA LEU A 38 1.04 -9.84 5.56
C LEU A 38 -0.27 -9.24 5.07
N VAL A 39 -0.37 -7.93 5.19
CA VAL A 39 -1.39 -7.13 4.52
C VAL A 39 -0.72 -5.96 3.81
N VAL A 40 -1.09 -5.77 2.56
CA VAL A 40 -0.76 -4.57 1.78
C VAL A 40 -1.92 -3.59 1.94
N LEU A 41 -1.62 -2.37 2.37
CA LEU A 41 -2.58 -1.30 2.52
C LEU A 41 -2.25 -0.20 1.51
N ALA A 42 -3.25 0.29 0.78
CA ALA A 42 -3.07 1.37 -0.17
C ALA A 42 -4.17 2.43 -0.02
N ALA A 43 -3.77 3.69 -0.18
CA ALA A 43 -4.70 4.80 -0.33
C ALA A 43 -4.20 5.77 -1.38
N ALA A 44 -5.09 6.16 -2.29
CA ALA A 44 -4.78 7.11 -3.35
C ALA A 44 -6.03 7.88 -3.79
N ARG A 45 -5.82 9.06 -4.36
CA ARG A 45 -6.91 9.86 -4.94
C ARG A 45 -6.94 9.70 -6.46
N LEU A 46 -8.16 9.59 -7.00
CA LEU A 46 -8.45 9.70 -8.42
C LEU A 46 -9.35 10.92 -8.62
N GLY A 47 -8.76 12.01 -9.12
CA GLY A 47 -9.38 13.33 -9.07
C GLY A 47 -9.64 13.77 -7.62
N GLY A 48 -10.88 14.17 -7.32
CA GLY A 48 -11.28 14.58 -5.96
C GLY A 48 -11.59 13.42 -5.00
N THR A 49 -11.77 12.21 -5.52
CA THR A 49 -12.22 11.06 -4.74
C THR A 49 -11.04 10.29 -4.16
N ARG A 50 -11.09 9.96 -2.87
CA ARG A 50 -10.09 9.14 -2.19
C ARG A 50 -10.56 7.70 -2.09
N LEU A 51 -9.76 6.78 -2.62
CA LEU A 51 -10.02 5.35 -2.60
C LEU A 51 -9.01 4.66 -1.67
N ILE A 52 -9.48 3.61 -1.01
CA ILE A 52 -8.66 2.74 -0.15
C ILE A 52 -8.90 1.31 -0.58
N ASP A 53 -7.85 0.50 -0.46
CA ASP A 53 -7.96 -0.94 -0.62
C ASP A 53 -6.89 -1.65 0.21
N ASN A 54 -7.07 -2.95 0.41
CA ASN A 54 -6.09 -3.81 1.06
C ASN A 54 -6.07 -5.23 0.46
N LEU A 55 -4.93 -5.89 0.54
CA LEU A 55 -4.74 -7.28 0.08
C LEU A 55 -3.94 -8.07 1.12
N GLU A 56 -4.50 -9.20 1.55
CA GLU A 56 -3.85 -10.13 2.48
C GLU A 56 -3.01 -11.18 1.72
N VAL A 57 -1.84 -11.53 2.26
CA VAL A 57 -0.85 -12.46 1.66
C VAL A 57 -0.29 -13.43 2.69
#